data_AF-A0A5J4XT36-F1
#
_entry.id   AF-A0A5J4XT36-F1
#
_cell.length_a   1.000
_cell.length_b   1.000
_cell.length_c   1.000
_cell.angle_alpha   90.00
_cell.angle_beta   90.00
_cell.angle_gamma   90.00
#
_symmetry.space_group_name_H-M   'P 1'
#
loop_
_entity.id
_entity.type
_entity.pdbx_description
1 polymer ?
#
loop_
_entity_poly.entity_id
_entity_poly.type
_entity_poly.pdbx_seq_one_letter_code
_entity_poly.pdbx_strand_id
1 'polypeptide(L)'
;MNEYLAIKAQLAALESDASSLRAAAARAEDLSAECDKLRQALEQAEEGRKAQVQEGRREQALLERQLQAAGRDRDQLAEQVAMLNPVAATNEALHAQLNDLRKDLSQAHATAALLGPETARADEAQASWRRLESAAASSANQLSKLEDKLRYTEQKLQEAQDIVSDTKQAHAELARSFQDEMEGLASKAPSAWPSHVRQLVESRERAAASSAEAAAHAEAEAAEAEFEAEAETLRDAAAESRRKQQHAQAQLDAAQSRVAAIGVELEQRESSLRHQLQSQRAASAKEAAQLTAEVARLTHELDLTNAQGKSESSEWQEKWQQSVKELADVKERAWSLLEEKDLQLQSLKAGRPPSAGKSTASRVSSRTSFSRRSSAPGDAAPMPAASQSDTAEIQPARTVSEDSDSEGATLFQPVNFREHVQGAQSGGPSSVQQSSGQSRASAAGPASSASDDLAAVRKQVAMLERELADSERTHQLRDKAAEVLKEEVAMLHRSDARGSVDVDYVKNVLLNGFESGELASDSSMVPVLARLLHFSPAEIQRIKQAKPNSMKRSLSRTFLTKLTSQ
;
A
#
# COMPACT_ATOMS: atom_id res chain seq x y z
N MET A 1 127.85 38.45 54.45
CA MET A 1 126.95 37.32 54.81
C MET A 1 125.49 37.77 54.93
N ASN A 2 125.18 38.93 55.53
CA ASN A 2 123.80 39.45 55.62
C ASN A 2 123.15 39.84 54.28
N GLU A 3 123.88 40.45 53.33
CA GLU A 3 123.32 40.78 52.01
C GLU A 3 122.98 39.54 51.18
N TYR A 4 123.78 38.46 51.30
CA TYR A 4 123.50 37.19 50.63
C TYR A 4 122.21 36.53 51.16
N LEU A 5 121.93 36.65 52.46
CA LEU A 5 120.69 36.15 53.06
C LEU A 5 119.47 36.99 52.63
N ALA A 6 119.62 38.31 52.50
CA ALA A 6 118.56 39.19 52.00
C ALA A 6 118.22 38.92 50.53
N ILE A 7 119.23 38.75 49.68
CA ILE A 7 119.04 38.39 48.26
C ILE A 7 118.40 37.00 48.15
N LYS A 8 118.83 36.02 48.97
CA LYS A 8 118.24 34.67 48.97
C LYS A 8 116.78 34.68 49.44
N ALA A 9 116.41 35.53 50.40
CA ALA A 9 115.03 35.69 50.84
C ALA A 9 114.15 36.39 49.79
N GLN A 10 114.67 37.41 49.10
CA GLN A 10 113.97 38.05 47.98
C GLN A 10 113.79 37.09 46.79
N LEU A 11 114.79 36.25 46.50
CA LEU A 11 114.71 35.26 45.43
C LEU A 11 113.67 34.18 45.76
N ALA A 12 113.61 33.72 47.03
CA ALA A 12 112.58 32.79 47.49
C ALA A 12 111.16 33.41 47.46
N ALA A 13 111.01 34.70 47.77
CA ALA A 13 109.74 35.41 47.66
C ALA A 13 109.29 35.54 46.19
N LEU A 14 110.20 35.89 45.28
CA LEU A 14 109.93 35.95 43.85
C LEU A 14 109.63 34.58 43.25
N GLU A 15 110.26 33.50 43.74
CA GLU A 15 109.94 32.12 43.35
C GLU A 15 108.55 31.69 43.85
N SER A 16 108.17 32.10 45.07
CA SER A 16 106.82 31.91 45.61
C SER A 16 105.76 32.67 44.81
N ASP A 17 106.04 33.93 44.46
CA ASP A 17 105.14 34.76 43.64
C ASP A 17 105.06 34.26 42.20
N ALA A 18 106.17 33.82 41.60
CA ALA A 18 106.14 33.17 40.29
C ALA A 18 105.36 31.86 40.31
N SER A 19 105.43 31.10 41.40
CA SER A 19 104.66 29.87 41.58
C SER A 19 103.16 30.16 41.78
N SER A 20 102.80 31.22 42.52
CA SER A 20 101.41 31.64 42.69
C SER A 20 100.81 32.19 41.39
N LEU A 21 101.59 32.94 40.60
CA LEU A 21 101.19 33.42 39.27
C LEU A 21 101.03 32.28 38.26
N ARG A 22 101.92 31.27 38.26
CA ARG A 22 101.73 30.06 37.44
C ARG A 22 100.49 29.26 37.85
N ALA A 23 100.23 29.14 39.15
CA ALA A 23 99.01 28.50 39.64
C ALA A 23 97.75 29.30 39.28
N ALA A 24 97.81 30.63 39.32
CA ALA A 24 96.72 31.49 38.88
C ALA A 24 96.50 31.42 37.36
N ALA A 25 97.57 31.35 36.56
CA ALA A 25 97.49 31.18 35.11
C ALA A 25 96.90 29.82 34.73
N ALA A 26 97.32 28.73 35.39
CA ALA A 26 96.73 27.40 35.20
C ALA A 26 95.23 27.39 35.55
N ARG A 27 94.83 28.05 36.66
CA ARG A 27 93.41 28.21 37.01
C ARG A 27 92.64 29.05 35.99
N ALA A 28 93.27 30.06 35.38
CA ALA A 28 92.64 30.86 34.33
C ALA A 28 92.44 30.06 33.04
N GLU A 29 93.40 29.19 32.68
CA GLU A 29 93.26 28.25 31.56
C GLU A 29 92.15 27.21 31.82
N ASP A 30 92.09 26.65 33.03
CA ASP A 30 91.03 25.73 33.44
C ASP A 30 89.64 26.39 33.38
N LEU A 31 89.51 27.62 33.90
CA LEU A 31 88.27 28.40 33.82
C LEU A 31 87.90 28.78 32.39
N SER A 32 88.88 29.10 31.53
CA SER A 32 88.63 29.36 30.11
C SER A 32 88.09 28.11 29.42
N ALA A 33 88.69 26.95 29.67
CA ALA A 33 88.24 25.67 29.12
C ALA A 33 86.83 25.31 29.64
N GLU A 34 86.51 25.63 30.90
CA GLU A 34 85.18 25.45 31.46
C GLU A 34 84.15 26.40 30.82
N CYS A 35 84.50 27.66 30.59
CA CYS A 35 83.66 28.61 29.85
C CYS A 35 83.39 28.16 28.41
N ASP A 36 84.38 27.60 27.70
CA ASP A 36 84.20 27.11 26.34
C ASP A 36 83.33 25.86 26.29
N LYS A 37 83.45 24.95 27.27
CA LYS A 37 82.53 23.81 27.45
C LYS A 37 81.11 24.27 27.70
N LEU A 38 80.90 25.28 28.55
CA LEU A 38 79.57 25.84 28.81
C LEU A 38 78.97 26.52 27.57
N ARG A 39 79.79 27.22 26.77
CA ARG A 39 79.34 27.80 25.49
C ARG A 39 78.90 26.72 24.51
N GLN A 40 79.69 25.66 24.34
CA GLN A 40 79.33 24.54 23.47
C GLN A 40 78.05 23.83 23.96
N ALA A 41 77.90 23.62 25.26
CA ALA A 41 76.69 23.03 25.83
C ALA A 41 75.46 23.93 25.60
N LEU A 42 75.62 25.25 25.68
CA LEU A 42 74.54 26.20 25.43
C LEU A 42 74.16 26.25 23.95
N GLU A 43 75.13 26.22 23.04
CA GLU A 43 74.88 26.17 21.59
C GLU A 43 74.16 24.87 21.20
N GLN A 44 74.59 23.71 21.73
CA GLN A 44 73.90 22.44 21.55
C GLN A 44 72.47 22.46 22.11
N ALA A 45 72.26 23.08 23.28
CA ALA A 45 70.93 23.22 23.85
C ALA A 45 70.04 24.14 23.00
N GLU A 46 70.58 25.22 22.44
CA GLU A 46 69.85 26.10 21.53
C GLU A 46 69.50 25.42 20.21
N GLU A 47 70.41 24.64 19.63
CA GLU A 47 70.15 23.82 18.44
C GLU A 47 69.08 22.77 18.72
N GLY A 48 69.16 22.08 19.87
CA GLY A 48 68.13 21.15 20.33
C GLY A 48 66.76 21.83 20.47
N ARG A 49 66.71 23.03 21.05
CA ARG A 49 65.47 23.80 21.18
C ARG A 49 64.93 24.23 19.83
N LYS A 50 65.79 24.66 18.89
CA LYS A 50 65.38 25.02 17.52
C LYS A 50 64.83 23.81 16.77
N ALA A 51 65.45 22.64 16.91
CA ALA A 51 64.96 21.40 16.33
C ALA A 51 63.59 21.01 16.89
N GLN A 52 63.41 21.09 18.21
CA GLN A 52 62.14 20.78 18.87
C GLN A 52 61.01 21.74 18.45
N VAL A 53 61.31 23.03 18.28
CA VAL A 53 60.33 24.01 17.75
C VAL A 53 59.98 23.71 16.29
N GLN A 54 60.94 23.30 15.46
CA GLN A 54 60.68 22.91 14.07
C GLN A 54 59.84 21.63 13.98
N GLU A 55 60.08 20.67 14.86
CA GLU A 55 59.27 19.45 14.98
C GLU A 55 57.83 19.77 15.38
N GLY A 56 57.64 20.59 16.43
CA GLY A 56 56.30 21.04 16.82
C GLY A 56 55.56 21.81 15.73
N ARG A 57 56.26 22.59 14.89
CA ARG A 57 55.67 23.24 13.71
C ARG A 57 55.25 22.24 12.63
N ARG A 58 56.04 21.17 12.41
CA ARG A 58 55.69 20.10 11.45
C ARG A 58 54.47 19.32 11.94
N GLU A 59 54.41 18.99 13.22
CA GLU A 59 53.25 18.33 13.83
C GLU A 59 51.99 19.20 13.75
N GLN A 60 52.10 20.49 14.07
CA GLN A 60 50.98 21.43 13.93
C GLN A 60 50.49 21.51 12.48
N ALA A 61 51.39 21.62 11.50
CA ALA A 61 51.03 21.65 10.09
C ALA A 61 50.37 20.33 9.63
N LEU A 62 50.76 19.19 10.21
CA LEU A 62 50.16 17.90 9.92
C LEU A 62 48.74 17.80 10.50
N LEU A 63 48.53 18.27 11.74
CA LEU A 63 47.22 18.36 12.36
C LEU A 63 46.27 19.31 11.62
N GLU A 64 46.75 20.48 11.18
CA GLU A 64 45.96 21.41 10.36
C GLU A 64 45.54 20.79 9.03
N ARG A 65 46.43 20.01 8.37
CA ARG A 65 46.07 19.27 7.15
C ARG A 65 45.03 18.18 7.41
N GLN A 66 45.13 17.48 8.54
CA GLN A 66 44.14 16.46 8.92
C GLN A 66 42.77 17.08 9.22
N LEU A 67 42.72 18.21 9.93
CA LEU A 67 41.49 18.97 10.16
C LEU A 67 40.86 19.47 8.86
N GLN A 68 41.66 19.99 7.93
CA GLN A 68 41.17 20.39 6.61
C GLN A 68 40.64 19.22 5.78
N ALA A 69 41.26 18.05 5.89
CA ALA A 69 40.77 16.84 5.23
C ALA A 69 39.44 16.38 5.83
N ALA A 70 39.35 16.32 7.17
CA ALA A 70 38.12 15.96 7.88
C ALA A 70 36.98 16.95 7.59
N GLY A 71 37.26 18.25 7.48
CA GLY A 71 36.28 19.25 7.08
C GLY A 71 35.72 19.01 5.67
N ARG A 72 36.58 18.67 4.70
CA ARG A 72 36.13 18.31 3.34
C ARG A 72 35.29 17.04 3.32
N ASP A 73 35.67 16.03 4.11
CA ASP A 73 34.92 14.78 4.21
C ASP A 73 33.54 15.03 4.85
N ARG A 74 33.48 15.90 5.88
CA ARG A 74 32.22 16.34 6.50
C ARG A 74 31.33 17.07 5.48
N ASP A 75 31.89 17.99 4.70
CA ASP A 75 31.15 18.74 3.69
C ASP A 75 30.63 17.82 2.56
N GLN A 76 31.44 16.85 2.12
CA GLN A 76 31.02 15.83 1.15
C GLN A 76 29.90 14.93 1.71
N LEU A 77 29.98 14.52 2.98
CA LEU A 77 28.92 13.76 3.63
C LEU A 77 27.64 14.60 3.78
N ALA A 78 27.76 15.89 4.13
CA ALA A 78 26.62 16.80 4.19
C ALA A 78 25.95 16.98 2.82
N GLU A 79 26.74 17.08 1.74
CA GLU A 79 26.22 17.14 0.36
C GLU A 79 25.54 15.82 -0.05
N GLN A 80 26.11 14.66 0.31
CA GLN A 80 25.47 13.36 0.09
C GLN A 80 24.16 13.21 0.87
N VAL A 81 24.11 13.63 2.13
CA VAL A 81 22.89 13.63 2.95
C VAL A 81 21.85 14.59 2.37
N ALA A 82 22.25 15.77 1.91
CA ALA A 82 21.37 16.72 1.24
C ALA A 82 20.78 16.17 -0.07
N MET A 83 21.54 15.36 -0.83
CA MET A 83 21.03 14.66 -2.02
C MET A 83 20.09 13.48 -1.68
N LEU A 84 20.23 12.87 -0.50
CA LEU A 84 19.39 11.75 -0.07
C LEU A 84 18.09 12.20 0.63
N ASN A 85 18.05 13.39 1.22
CA ASN A 85 16.84 13.97 1.82
C ASN A 85 15.62 14.04 0.88
N PRO A 86 15.70 14.47 -0.39
CA PRO A 86 14.55 14.43 -1.29
C PRO A 86 14.11 13.00 -1.60
N VAL A 87 15.03 12.02 -1.62
CA VAL A 87 14.70 10.61 -1.81
C VAL A 87 13.97 10.05 -0.58
N ALA A 88 14.42 10.39 0.62
CA ALA A 88 13.76 10.03 1.87
C ALA A 88 12.34 10.61 1.95
N ALA A 89 12.16 11.88 1.59
CA ALA A 89 10.85 12.53 1.52
C ALA A 89 9.91 11.87 0.49
N THR A 90 10.44 11.44 -0.67
CA THR A 90 9.65 10.69 -1.65
C THR A 90 9.29 9.28 -1.16
N ASN A 91 10.18 8.62 -0.41
CA ASN A 91 9.89 7.32 0.17
C ASN A 91 8.85 7.39 1.29
N GLU A 92 8.91 8.41 2.16
CA GLU A 92 7.86 8.65 3.16
C GLU A 92 6.51 8.94 2.49
N ALA A 93 6.48 9.74 1.42
CA ALA A 93 5.27 9.99 0.65
C ALA A 93 4.72 8.70 -0.01
N LEU A 94 5.58 7.85 -0.55
CA LEU A 94 5.19 6.55 -1.12
C LEU A 94 4.70 5.58 -0.04
N HIS A 95 5.31 5.57 1.15
CA HIS A 95 4.85 4.76 2.29
C HIS A 95 3.50 5.25 2.82
N ALA A 96 3.27 6.57 2.89
CA ALA A 96 1.98 7.14 3.23
C ALA A 96 0.90 6.73 2.21
N GLN A 97 1.21 6.83 0.91
CA GLN A 97 0.30 6.37 -0.16
C GLN A 97 0.02 4.87 -0.10
N LEU A 98 1.01 4.03 0.20
CA LEU A 98 0.83 2.58 0.38
C LEU A 98 -0.03 2.25 1.60
N ASN A 99 0.12 3.00 2.69
CA ASN A 99 -0.70 2.82 3.89
C ASN A 99 -2.15 3.26 3.65
N ASP A 100 -2.38 4.35 2.93
CA ASP A 100 -3.71 4.78 2.52
C ASP A 100 -4.37 3.75 1.60
N LEU A 101 -3.66 3.25 0.57
CA LEU A 101 -4.15 2.18 -0.30
C LEU A 101 -4.45 0.89 0.47
N ARG A 102 -3.64 0.54 1.47
CA ARG A 102 -3.88 -0.63 2.33
C ARG A 102 -5.11 -0.43 3.22
N LYS A 103 -5.33 0.79 3.71
CA LYS A 103 -6.51 1.15 4.50
C LYS A 103 -7.77 1.08 3.62
N ASP A 104 -7.74 1.66 2.43
CA ASP A 104 -8.81 1.57 1.44
C ASP A 104 -9.10 0.13 1.03
N LEU A 105 -8.07 -0.69 0.80
CA LEU A 105 -8.24 -2.11 0.46
C LEU A 105 -8.83 -2.92 1.63
N SER A 106 -8.42 -2.64 2.87
CA SER A 106 -9.01 -3.31 4.05
C SER A 106 -10.46 -2.88 4.30
N GLN A 107 -10.80 -1.61 4.04
CA GLN A 107 -12.18 -1.12 4.06
C GLN A 107 -13.03 -1.71 2.91
N ALA A 108 -12.46 -1.87 1.71
CA ALA A 108 -13.09 -2.54 0.58
C ALA A 108 -13.33 -4.03 0.86
N HIS A 109 -12.38 -4.72 1.50
CA HIS A 109 -12.56 -6.11 1.93
C HIS A 109 -13.59 -6.25 3.06
N ALA A 110 -13.64 -5.32 4.02
CA ALA A 110 -14.64 -5.32 5.09
C ALA A 110 -16.06 -5.06 4.55
N THR A 111 -16.20 -4.17 3.56
CA THR A 111 -17.48 -3.92 2.87
C THR A 111 -17.88 -5.08 1.96
N ALA A 112 -16.95 -5.70 1.24
CA ALA A 112 -17.20 -6.90 0.45
C ALA A 112 -17.61 -8.11 1.32
N ALA A 113 -17.02 -8.27 2.51
CA ALA A 113 -17.39 -9.32 3.46
C ALA A 113 -18.79 -9.15 4.05
N LEU A 114 -19.28 -7.91 4.18
CA LEU A 114 -20.65 -7.59 4.61
C LEU A 114 -21.68 -7.76 3.48
N LEU A 115 -21.28 -7.65 2.21
CA LEU A 115 -22.13 -7.81 1.03
C LEU A 115 -22.22 -9.25 0.50
N GLY A 116 -21.33 -10.15 0.93
CA GLY A 116 -21.33 -11.57 0.53
C GLY A 116 -22.67 -12.32 0.69
N PRO A 117 -23.43 -12.16 1.79
CA PRO A 117 -24.73 -12.82 1.93
C PRO A 117 -25.86 -12.11 1.17
N GLU A 118 -25.76 -10.80 0.89
CA GLU A 118 -26.81 -10.06 0.18
C GLU A 118 -26.69 -10.17 -1.34
N THR A 119 -25.46 -10.24 -1.86
CA THR A 119 -25.19 -10.56 -3.28
C THR A 119 -25.62 -12.00 -3.60
N ALA A 120 -25.35 -12.95 -2.71
CA ALA A 120 -25.86 -14.32 -2.86
C ALA A 120 -27.40 -14.39 -2.87
N ARG A 121 -28.10 -13.56 -2.05
CA ARG A 121 -29.56 -13.45 -2.07
C ARG A 121 -30.09 -12.79 -3.35
N ALA A 122 -29.39 -11.80 -3.89
CA ALA A 122 -29.73 -11.17 -5.16
C ALA A 122 -29.57 -12.16 -6.32
N ASP A 123 -28.48 -12.94 -6.34
CA ASP A 123 -28.23 -13.98 -7.32
C ASP A 123 -29.26 -15.12 -7.23
N GLU A 124 -29.63 -15.53 -6.01
CA GLU A 124 -30.67 -16.54 -5.79
C GLU A 124 -32.06 -16.03 -6.19
N ALA A 125 -32.38 -14.76 -5.91
CA ALA A 125 -33.60 -14.10 -6.38
C ALA A 125 -33.63 -14.04 -7.92
N GLN A 126 -32.53 -13.68 -8.57
CA GLN A 126 -32.44 -13.63 -10.03
C GLN A 126 -32.53 -15.02 -10.67
N ALA A 127 -31.92 -16.04 -10.05
CA ALA A 127 -32.06 -17.42 -10.46
C ALA A 127 -33.51 -17.92 -10.32
N SER A 128 -34.20 -17.55 -9.23
CA SER A 128 -35.62 -17.87 -9.02
C SER A 128 -36.52 -17.19 -10.08
N TRP A 129 -36.20 -15.96 -10.48
CA TRP A 129 -36.92 -15.24 -11.52
C TRP A 129 -36.78 -15.91 -12.89
N ARG A 130 -35.56 -16.31 -13.28
CA ARG A 130 -35.34 -17.08 -14.52
C ARG A 130 -36.09 -18.42 -14.54
N ARG A 131 -36.21 -19.09 -13.39
CA ARG A 131 -37.01 -20.32 -13.27
C ARG A 131 -38.50 -20.05 -13.49
N LEU A 132 -39.04 -18.97 -12.91
CA LEU A 132 -40.43 -18.57 -13.14
C LEU A 132 -40.69 -18.16 -14.59
N GLU A 133 -39.76 -17.42 -15.21
CA GLU A 133 -39.86 -17.00 -16.61
C GLU A 133 -39.86 -18.19 -17.58
N SER A 134 -38.96 -19.16 -17.37
CA SER A 134 -38.95 -20.40 -18.17
C SER A 134 -40.20 -21.26 -17.97
N ALA A 135 -40.75 -21.32 -16.75
CA ALA A 135 -42.01 -22.00 -16.47
C ALA A 135 -43.21 -21.32 -17.15
N ALA A 136 -43.26 -19.98 -17.15
CA ALA A 136 -44.28 -19.20 -17.84
C ALA A 136 -44.20 -19.36 -19.38
N ALA A 137 -42.98 -19.39 -19.94
CA ALA A 137 -42.79 -19.67 -21.36
C ALA A 137 -43.25 -21.09 -21.74
N SER A 138 -42.98 -22.08 -20.88
CA SER A 138 -43.44 -23.45 -21.09
C SER A 138 -44.97 -23.57 -21.05
N SER A 139 -45.65 -22.89 -20.11
CA SER A 139 -47.11 -22.92 -20.02
C SER A 139 -47.78 -22.18 -21.19
N ALA A 140 -47.21 -21.07 -21.66
CA ALA A 140 -47.66 -20.37 -22.86
C ALA A 140 -47.60 -21.25 -24.11
N ASN A 141 -46.51 -22.02 -24.27
CA ASN A 141 -46.39 -23.00 -25.37
C ASN A 141 -47.42 -24.14 -25.25
N GLN A 142 -47.76 -24.59 -24.05
CA GLN A 142 -48.80 -25.59 -23.85
C GLN A 142 -50.20 -25.04 -24.19
N LEU A 143 -50.49 -23.79 -23.80
CA LEU A 143 -51.74 -23.10 -24.16
C LEU A 143 -51.90 -22.99 -25.67
N SER A 144 -50.87 -22.52 -26.38
CA SER A 144 -50.90 -22.43 -27.84
C SER A 144 -51.21 -23.77 -28.51
N LYS A 145 -50.60 -24.87 -28.02
CA LYS A 145 -50.90 -26.22 -28.53
C LYS A 145 -52.34 -26.67 -28.27
N LEU A 146 -52.92 -26.30 -27.14
CA LEU A 146 -54.32 -26.61 -26.82
C LEU A 146 -55.28 -25.77 -27.68
N GLU A 147 -54.96 -24.50 -27.90
CA GLU A 147 -55.74 -23.61 -28.78
C GLU A 147 -55.73 -24.10 -30.23
N ASP A 148 -54.58 -24.56 -30.74
CA ASP A 148 -54.47 -25.14 -32.08
C ASP A 148 -55.29 -26.43 -32.22
N LYS A 149 -55.28 -27.29 -31.19
CA LYS A 149 -56.12 -28.50 -31.16
C LYS A 149 -57.60 -28.16 -31.14
N LEU A 150 -58.01 -27.18 -30.34
CA LEU A 150 -59.38 -26.73 -30.25
C LEU A 150 -59.87 -26.15 -31.59
N ARG A 151 -59.04 -25.35 -32.27
CA ARG A 151 -59.35 -24.86 -33.63
C ARG A 151 -59.50 -26.01 -34.63
N TYR A 152 -58.65 -27.02 -34.54
CA TYR A 152 -58.73 -28.20 -35.41
C TYR A 152 -60.03 -28.99 -35.17
N THR A 153 -60.43 -29.20 -33.91
CA THR A 153 -61.69 -29.88 -33.58
C THR A 153 -62.91 -29.06 -34.00
N GLU A 154 -62.89 -27.73 -33.84
CA GLU A 154 -63.95 -26.84 -34.33
C GLU A 154 -64.07 -26.90 -35.85
N GLN A 155 -62.94 -26.90 -36.57
CA GLN A 155 -62.94 -27.07 -38.02
C GLN A 155 -63.53 -28.43 -38.43
N LYS A 156 -63.18 -29.52 -37.73
CA LYS A 156 -63.73 -30.85 -38.01
C LYS A 156 -65.22 -30.95 -37.75
N LEU A 157 -65.71 -30.30 -36.69
CA LEU A 157 -67.14 -30.21 -36.41
C LEU A 157 -67.87 -29.45 -37.53
N GLN A 158 -67.30 -28.35 -38.02
CA GLN A 158 -67.86 -27.60 -39.15
C GLN A 158 -67.89 -28.44 -40.43
N GLU A 159 -66.81 -29.16 -40.76
CA GLU A 159 -66.77 -30.08 -41.91
C GLU A 159 -67.83 -31.18 -41.79
N ALA A 160 -68.05 -31.73 -40.59
CA ALA A 160 -69.10 -32.73 -40.36
C ALA A 160 -70.51 -32.14 -40.54
N GLN A 161 -70.75 -30.92 -40.05
CA GLN A 161 -72.02 -30.21 -40.24
C GLN A 161 -72.30 -29.93 -41.73
N ASP A 162 -71.27 -29.54 -42.49
CA ASP A 162 -71.38 -29.31 -43.93
C ASP A 162 -71.74 -30.62 -44.66
N ILE A 163 -71.08 -31.74 -44.34
CA ILE A 163 -71.41 -33.09 -44.88
C ILE A 163 -72.84 -33.50 -44.54
N VAL A 164 -73.30 -33.29 -43.31
CA VAL A 164 -74.69 -33.56 -42.91
C VAL A 164 -75.67 -32.68 -43.71
N SER A 165 -75.31 -31.43 -43.99
CA SER A 165 -76.14 -30.54 -44.80
C SER A 165 -76.20 -30.96 -46.27
N ASP A 166 -75.06 -31.38 -46.85
CA ASP A 166 -74.95 -31.86 -48.22
C ASP A 166 -75.70 -33.19 -48.40
N THR A 167 -75.57 -34.12 -47.45
CA THR A 167 -76.32 -35.38 -47.48
C THR A 167 -77.82 -35.14 -47.33
N LYS A 168 -78.27 -34.22 -46.47
CA LYS A 168 -79.69 -33.80 -46.40
C LYS A 168 -80.18 -33.23 -47.74
N GLN A 169 -79.38 -32.42 -48.42
CA GLN A 169 -79.71 -31.89 -49.75
C GLN A 169 -79.77 -33.01 -50.80
N ALA A 170 -78.78 -33.90 -50.85
CA ALA A 170 -78.76 -35.03 -51.77
C ALA A 170 -79.94 -35.99 -51.55
N HIS A 171 -80.32 -36.26 -50.30
CA HIS A 171 -81.53 -37.02 -49.99
C HIS A 171 -82.80 -36.29 -50.43
N ALA A 172 -82.88 -34.97 -50.26
CA ALA A 172 -84.02 -34.19 -50.74
C ALA A 172 -84.11 -34.17 -52.28
N GLU A 173 -82.97 -34.11 -52.99
CA GLU A 173 -82.90 -34.22 -54.45
C GLU A 173 -83.27 -35.62 -54.94
N LEU A 174 -82.78 -36.66 -54.27
CA LEU A 174 -83.11 -38.04 -54.61
C LEU A 174 -84.60 -38.32 -54.36
N ALA A 175 -85.15 -37.81 -53.25
CA ALA A 175 -86.58 -37.86 -52.97
C ALA A 175 -87.41 -37.13 -54.04
N ARG A 176 -86.96 -35.96 -54.53
CA ARG A 176 -87.60 -35.26 -55.66
C ARG A 176 -87.50 -36.06 -56.96
N SER A 177 -86.32 -36.60 -57.28
CA SER A 177 -86.13 -37.41 -58.49
C SER A 177 -86.97 -38.69 -58.47
N PHE A 178 -87.11 -39.33 -57.31
CA PHE A 178 -87.96 -40.49 -57.14
C PHE A 178 -89.45 -40.11 -57.22
N GLN A 179 -89.83 -38.95 -56.68
CA GLN A 179 -91.18 -38.40 -56.83
C GLN A 179 -91.48 -38.13 -58.32
N ASP A 180 -90.55 -37.52 -59.06
CA ASP A 180 -90.67 -37.26 -60.49
C ASP A 180 -90.69 -38.56 -61.33
N GLU A 181 -89.89 -39.57 -60.95
CA GLU A 181 -89.91 -40.90 -61.56
C GLU A 181 -91.21 -41.65 -61.26
N MET A 182 -91.77 -41.52 -60.06
CA MET A 182 -93.06 -42.10 -59.69
C MET A 182 -94.22 -41.40 -60.40
N GLU A 183 -94.17 -40.08 -60.56
CA GLU A 183 -95.11 -39.32 -61.40
C GLU A 183 -94.93 -39.67 -62.89
N GLY A 184 -93.70 -39.94 -63.34
CA GLY A 184 -93.40 -40.45 -64.67
C GLY A 184 -93.87 -41.89 -64.89
N LEU A 185 -93.77 -42.77 -63.88
CA LEU A 185 -94.25 -44.15 -63.91
C LEU A 185 -95.78 -44.21 -63.79
N ALA A 186 -96.45 -43.20 -63.23
CA ALA A 186 -97.91 -43.05 -63.32
C ALA A 186 -98.40 -42.88 -64.78
N SER A 187 -97.51 -42.61 -65.75
CA SER A 187 -97.82 -42.61 -67.19
C SER A 187 -97.71 -43.99 -67.88
N LYS A 188 -97.24 -45.04 -67.18
CA LYS A 188 -97.27 -46.44 -67.65
C LYS A 188 -98.02 -47.32 -66.67
N ALA A 189 -99.12 -47.92 -67.13
CA ALA A 189 -100.13 -48.55 -66.30
C ALA A 189 -99.55 -49.53 -65.25
N PRO A 190 -99.68 -49.23 -63.94
CA PRO A 190 -99.39 -50.17 -62.86
C PRO A 190 -100.52 -51.21 -62.72
N SER A 191 -101.26 -51.52 -63.79
CA SER A 191 -102.45 -52.36 -63.78
C SER A 191 -102.16 -53.87 -63.73
N ALA A 192 -100.89 -54.29 -63.77
CA ALA A 192 -100.51 -55.71 -63.71
C ALA A 192 -100.15 -56.21 -62.30
N TRP A 193 -100.02 -55.31 -61.32
CA TRP A 193 -99.69 -55.69 -59.94
C TRP A 193 -100.96 -55.64 -59.09
N PRO A 194 -101.35 -56.73 -58.42
CA PRO A 194 -102.46 -56.71 -57.46
C PRO A 194 -102.29 -55.60 -56.44
N SER A 195 -103.35 -54.84 -56.15
CA SER A 195 -103.33 -53.66 -55.27
C SER A 195 -102.65 -53.92 -53.91
N HIS A 196 -102.85 -55.12 -53.35
CA HIS A 196 -102.25 -55.51 -52.09
C HIS A 196 -100.71 -55.60 -52.15
N VAL A 197 -100.11 -56.00 -53.29
CA VAL A 197 -98.65 -56.10 -53.44
C VAL A 197 -98.03 -54.71 -53.50
N ARG A 198 -98.66 -53.77 -54.23
CA ARG A 198 -98.22 -52.36 -54.26
C ARG A 198 -98.28 -51.71 -52.89
N GLN A 199 -99.40 -51.89 -52.17
CA GLN A 199 -99.52 -51.37 -50.81
C GLN A 199 -98.51 -52.01 -49.84
N LEU A 200 -98.17 -53.29 -50.02
CA LEU A 200 -97.17 -53.97 -49.19
C LEU A 200 -95.74 -53.48 -49.48
N VAL A 201 -95.38 -53.30 -50.75
CA VAL A 201 -94.07 -52.77 -51.15
C VAL A 201 -93.92 -51.32 -50.72
N GLU A 202 -94.90 -50.46 -51.01
CA GLU A 202 -94.89 -49.07 -50.56
C GLU A 202 -94.88 -48.93 -49.03
N SER A 203 -95.60 -49.78 -48.30
CA SER A 203 -95.56 -49.75 -46.83
C SER A 203 -94.22 -50.22 -46.28
N ARG A 204 -93.58 -51.23 -46.89
CA ARG A 204 -92.24 -51.67 -46.48
C ARG A 204 -91.14 -50.69 -46.87
N GLU A 205 -91.22 -50.06 -48.04
CA GLU A 205 -90.27 -49.03 -48.46
C GLU A 205 -90.40 -47.78 -47.60
N ARG A 206 -91.62 -47.32 -47.29
CA ARG A 206 -91.82 -46.21 -46.33
C ARG A 206 -91.33 -46.57 -44.93
N ALA A 207 -91.57 -47.80 -44.47
CA ALA A 207 -91.08 -48.24 -43.16
C ALA A 207 -89.55 -48.36 -43.13
N ALA A 208 -88.92 -48.85 -44.21
CA ALA A 208 -87.47 -48.94 -44.33
C ALA A 208 -86.82 -47.56 -44.44
N ALA A 209 -87.39 -46.65 -45.25
CA ALA A 209 -86.93 -45.27 -45.36
C ALA A 209 -87.05 -44.53 -44.02
N SER A 210 -88.21 -44.61 -43.36
CA SER A 210 -88.42 -44.00 -42.04
C SER A 210 -87.50 -44.59 -40.98
N SER A 211 -87.24 -45.90 -41.02
CA SER A 211 -86.28 -46.54 -40.10
C SER A 211 -84.83 -46.14 -40.38
N ALA A 212 -84.45 -45.98 -41.64
CA ALA A 212 -83.11 -45.55 -42.03
C ALA A 212 -82.88 -44.07 -41.68
N GLU A 213 -83.87 -43.21 -41.91
CA GLU A 213 -83.85 -41.79 -41.49
C GLU A 213 -83.75 -41.67 -39.96
N ALA A 214 -84.54 -42.45 -39.21
CA ALA A 214 -84.46 -42.46 -37.75
C ALA A 214 -83.09 -42.95 -37.23
N ALA A 215 -82.52 -43.97 -37.87
CA ALA A 215 -81.19 -44.46 -37.50
C ALA A 215 -80.09 -43.43 -37.81
N ALA A 216 -80.13 -42.79 -38.98
CA ALA A 216 -79.18 -41.75 -39.37
C ALA A 216 -79.30 -40.51 -38.46
N HIS A 217 -80.51 -40.13 -38.07
CA HIS A 217 -80.73 -39.03 -37.13
C HIS A 217 -80.19 -39.37 -35.73
N ALA A 218 -80.41 -40.58 -35.25
CA ALA A 218 -79.89 -41.03 -33.95
C ALA A 218 -78.36 -41.10 -33.94
N GLU A 219 -77.73 -41.55 -35.04
CA GLU A 219 -76.26 -41.58 -35.17
C GLU A 219 -75.68 -40.15 -35.25
N ALA A 220 -76.35 -39.23 -35.95
CA ALA A 220 -75.96 -37.83 -35.99
C ALA A 220 -76.09 -37.15 -34.61
N GLU A 221 -77.19 -37.36 -33.88
CA GLU A 221 -77.37 -36.83 -32.52
C GLU A 221 -76.32 -37.40 -31.55
N ALA A 222 -75.99 -38.70 -31.67
CA ALA A 222 -74.95 -39.32 -30.85
C ALA A 222 -73.56 -38.71 -31.15
N ALA A 223 -73.22 -38.50 -32.43
CA ALA A 223 -71.97 -37.87 -32.81
C ALA A 223 -71.90 -36.39 -32.35
N GLU A 224 -72.99 -35.63 -32.50
CA GLU A 224 -73.07 -34.24 -32.00
C GLU A 224 -72.88 -34.19 -30.48
N ALA A 225 -73.49 -35.11 -29.74
CA ALA A 225 -73.33 -35.20 -28.28
C ALA A 225 -71.89 -35.57 -27.87
N GLU A 226 -71.23 -36.48 -28.58
CA GLU A 226 -69.82 -36.83 -28.33
C GLU A 226 -68.89 -35.65 -28.59
N PHE A 227 -69.08 -34.91 -29.69
CA PHE A 227 -68.29 -33.72 -29.98
C PHE A 227 -68.55 -32.57 -29.00
N GLU A 228 -69.79 -32.37 -28.55
CA GLU A 228 -70.13 -31.36 -27.55
C GLU A 228 -69.47 -31.67 -26.20
N ALA A 229 -69.47 -32.95 -25.78
CA ALA A 229 -68.78 -33.39 -24.58
C ALA A 229 -67.25 -33.19 -24.70
N GLU A 230 -66.63 -33.54 -25.82
CA GLU A 230 -65.19 -33.29 -26.04
C GLU A 230 -64.88 -31.79 -26.00
N ALA A 231 -65.71 -30.96 -26.65
CA ALA A 231 -65.55 -29.51 -26.63
C ALA A 231 -65.66 -28.91 -25.22
N GLU A 232 -66.56 -29.42 -24.38
CA GLU A 232 -66.68 -28.99 -22.97
C GLU A 232 -65.42 -29.36 -22.17
N THR A 233 -64.90 -30.57 -22.31
CA THR A 233 -63.63 -30.96 -21.63
C THR A 233 -62.44 -30.11 -22.07
N LEU A 234 -62.38 -29.72 -23.35
CA LEU A 234 -61.33 -28.83 -23.86
C LEU A 234 -61.48 -27.39 -23.34
N ARG A 235 -62.71 -26.89 -23.20
CA ARG A 235 -62.99 -25.57 -22.59
C ARG A 235 -62.56 -25.54 -21.13
N ASP A 236 -62.84 -26.59 -20.37
CA ASP A 236 -62.42 -26.72 -18.96
C ASP A 236 -60.90 -26.80 -18.84
N ALA A 237 -60.24 -27.60 -19.68
CA ALA A 237 -58.77 -27.68 -19.72
C ALA A 237 -58.12 -26.33 -20.09
N ALA A 238 -58.70 -25.60 -21.05
CA ALA A 238 -58.25 -24.26 -21.41
C ALA A 238 -58.45 -23.25 -20.27
N ALA A 239 -59.58 -23.32 -19.56
CA ALA A 239 -59.85 -22.48 -18.40
C ALA A 239 -58.87 -22.76 -17.25
N GLU A 240 -58.57 -24.03 -16.96
CA GLU A 240 -57.57 -24.40 -15.94
C GLU A 240 -56.17 -23.89 -16.32
N SER A 241 -55.80 -24.03 -17.59
CA SER A 241 -54.50 -23.55 -18.07
C SER A 241 -54.38 -22.02 -18.02
N ARG A 242 -55.46 -21.28 -18.33
CA ARG A 242 -55.52 -19.81 -18.14
C ARG A 242 -55.38 -19.42 -16.67
N ARG A 243 -56.01 -20.14 -15.74
CA ARG A 243 -55.84 -19.90 -14.29
C ARG A 243 -54.40 -20.14 -13.86
N LYS A 244 -53.74 -21.20 -14.35
CA LYS A 244 -52.31 -21.47 -14.08
C LYS A 244 -51.42 -20.35 -14.63
N GLN A 245 -51.69 -19.86 -15.84
CA GLN A 245 -50.96 -18.74 -16.43
C GLN A 245 -51.14 -17.45 -15.63
N GLN A 246 -52.37 -17.10 -15.24
CA GLN A 246 -52.64 -15.94 -14.39
C GLN A 246 -51.95 -16.03 -13.04
N HIS A 247 -51.93 -17.22 -12.43
CA HIS A 247 -51.22 -17.43 -11.18
C HIS A 247 -49.70 -17.26 -11.34
N ALA A 248 -49.11 -17.81 -12.42
CA ALA A 248 -47.70 -17.63 -12.74
C ALA A 248 -47.36 -16.16 -13.01
N GLN A 249 -48.22 -15.43 -13.72
CA GLN A 249 -48.04 -13.99 -13.96
C GLN A 249 -48.10 -13.19 -12.66
N ALA A 250 -49.07 -13.47 -11.78
CA ALA A 250 -49.15 -12.82 -10.48
C ALA A 250 -47.90 -13.09 -9.60
N GLN A 251 -47.32 -14.29 -9.69
CA GLN A 251 -46.05 -14.61 -9.02
C GLN A 251 -44.88 -13.82 -9.60
N LEU A 252 -44.83 -13.64 -10.92
CA LEU A 252 -43.80 -12.82 -11.60
C LEU A 252 -43.90 -11.36 -11.18
N ASP A 253 -45.11 -10.78 -11.19
CA ASP A 253 -45.36 -9.39 -10.79
C ASP A 253 -45.01 -9.17 -9.31
N ALA A 254 -45.33 -10.14 -8.44
CA ALA A 254 -44.96 -10.11 -7.02
C ALA A 254 -43.43 -10.22 -6.82
N ALA A 255 -42.74 -11.05 -7.61
CA ALA A 255 -41.28 -11.16 -7.58
C ALA A 255 -40.61 -9.86 -8.05
N GLN A 256 -41.10 -9.27 -9.15
CA GLN A 256 -40.61 -7.98 -9.65
C GLN A 256 -40.80 -6.86 -8.61
N SER A 257 -41.95 -6.81 -7.94
CA SER A 257 -42.22 -5.85 -6.86
C SER A 257 -41.25 -6.02 -5.69
N ARG A 258 -40.89 -7.26 -5.33
CA ARG A 258 -39.89 -7.53 -4.28
C ARG A 258 -38.49 -7.09 -4.70
N VAL A 259 -38.09 -7.35 -5.95
CA VAL A 259 -36.79 -6.90 -6.47
C VAL A 259 -36.71 -5.37 -6.47
N ALA A 260 -37.79 -4.68 -6.88
CA ALA A 260 -37.85 -3.22 -6.82
C ALA A 260 -37.74 -2.68 -5.39
N ALA A 261 -38.41 -3.32 -4.42
CA ALA A 261 -38.31 -2.94 -3.00
C ALA A 261 -36.87 -3.11 -2.45
N ILE A 262 -36.21 -4.23 -2.76
CA ILE A 262 -34.80 -4.46 -2.38
C ILE A 262 -33.89 -3.41 -3.03
N GLY A 263 -34.14 -3.02 -4.28
CA GLY A 263 -33.40 -1.96 -4.96
C GLY A 263 -33.45 -0.63 -4.21
N VAL A 264 -34.64 -0.21 -3.78
CA VAL A 264 -34.82 1.02 -2.99
C VAL A 264 -34.10 0.93 -1.63
N GLU A 265 -34.16 -0.21 -0.94
CA GLU A 265 -33.45 -0.41 0.33
C GLU A 265 -31.92 -0.34 0.16
N LEU A 266 -31.40 -0.92 -0.92
CA LEU A 266 -29.97 -0.86 -1.24
C LEU A 266 -29.51 0.57 -1.57
N GLU A 267 -30.28 1.34 -2.33
CA GLU A 267 -29.99 2.76 -2.59
C GLU A 267 -30.01 3.62 -1.31
N GLN A 268 -30.95 3.35 -0.39
CA GLN A 268 -31.00 4.00 0.92
C GLN A 268 -29.80 3.65 1.80
N ARG A 269 -29.37 2.38 1.81
CA ARG A 269 -28.16 1.97 2.54
C ARG A 269 -26.90 2.58 1.93
N GLU A 270 -26.79 2.58 0.61
CA GLU A 270 -25.65 3.17 -0.09
C GLU A 270 -25.54 4.68 0.19
N SER A 271 -26.65 5.41 0.13
CA SER A 271 -26.68 6.84 0.47
C SER A 271 -26.34 7.11 1.94
N SER A 272 -26.82 6.27 2.87
CA SER A 272 -26.44 6.33 4.29
C SER A 272 -24.94 6.09 4.49
N LEU A 273 -24.35 5.07 3.84
CA LEU A 273 -22.92 4.79 3.90
C LEU A 273 -22.08 5.90 3.27
N ARG A 274 -22.51 6.47 2.14
CA ARG A 274 -21.87 7.65 1.53
C ARG A 274 -21.87 8.83 2.51
N HIS A 275 -22.99 9.08 3.19
CA HIS A 275 -23.09 10.15 4.17
C HIS A 275 -22.18 9.90 5.38
N GLN A 276 -22.10 8.66 5.87
CA GLN A 276 -21.17 8.28 6.95
C GLN A 276 -19.70 8.43 6.55
N LEU A 277 -19.32 8.01 5.33
CA LEU A 277 -17.96 8.20 4.83
C LEU A 277 -17.62 9.68 4.66
N GLN A 278 -18.57 10.49 4.17
CA GLN A 278 -18.38 11.93 4.04
C GLN A 278 -18.24 12.61 5.41
N SER A 279 -19.03 12.21 6.41
CA SER A 279 -18.92 12.75 7.77
C SER A 279 -17.61 12.34 8.45
N GLN A 280 -17.14 11.10 8.25
CA GLN A 280 -15.83 10.65 8.72
C GLN A 280 -14.68 11.41 8.05
N ARG A 281 -14.73 11.61 6.73
CA ARG A 281 -13.74 12.42 6.00
C ARG A 281 -13.73 13.88 6.47
N ALA A 282 -14.89 14.45 6.76
CA ALA A 282 -14.99 15.79 7.32
C ALA A 282 -14.42 15.87 8.75
N ALA A 283 -14.63 14.84 9.57
CA ALA A 283 -14.04 14.75 10.90
C ALA A 283 -12.52 14.61 10.85
N SER A 284 -11.98 13.70 10.01
CA SER A 284 -10.53 13.54 9.85
C SER A 284 -9.87 14.77 9.24
N ALA A 285 -10.54 15.47 8.33
CA ALA A 285 -10.04 16.74 7.78
C ALA A 285 -9.95 17.84 8.85
N LYS A 286 -10.90 17.89 9.79
CA LYS A 286 -10.85 18.81 10.94
C LYS A 286 -9.69 18.48 11.88
N GLU A 287 -9.49 17.20 12.18
CA GLU A 287 -8.38 16.74 13.02
C GLU A 287 -7.02 17.04 12.36
N ALA A 288 -6.88 16.77 11.06
CA ALA A 288 -5.68 17.12 10.30
C ALA A 288 -5.40 18.63 10.29
N ALA A 289 -6.45 19.46 10.16
CA ALA A 289 -6.31 20.92 10.24
C ALA A 289 -5.89 21.39 11.64
N GLN A 290 -6.38 20.74 12.71
CA GLN A 290 -5.95 21.02 14.08
C GLN A 290 -4.49 20.67 14.32
N LEU A 291 -4.06 19.47 13.90
CA LEU A 291 -2.66 19.05 14.01
C LEU A 291 -1.73 19.97 13.19
N THR A 292 -2.15 20.39 11.99
CA THR A 292 -1.38 21.33 11.17
C THR A 292 -1.24 22.69 11.86
N ALA A 293 -2.30 23.19 12.51
CA ALA A 293 -2.25 24.43 13.28
C ALA A 293 -1.37 24.31 14.53
N GLU A 294 -1.37 23.16 15.19
CA GLU A 294 -0.51 22.89 16.35
C GLU A 294 0.97 22.81 15.95
N VAL A 295 1.29 22.11 14.86
CA VAL A 295 2.66 22.09 14.30
C VAL A 295 3.11 23.50 13.98
N ALA A 296 2.30 24.31 13.29
CA ALA A 296 2.64 25.70 13.01
C ALA A 296 2.87 26.54 14.28
N ARG A 297 2.08 26.31 15.33
CA ARG A 297 2.27 26.96 16.64
C ARG A 297 3.61 26.58 17.26
N LEU A 298 3.94 25.30 17.29
CA LEU A 298 5.18 24.78 17.86
C LEU A 298 6.41 25.23 17.07
N THR A 299 6.33 25.28 15.74
CA THR A 299 7.40 25.83 14.89
C THR A 299 7.67 27.30 15.20
N HIS A 300 6.62 28.13 15.35
CA HIS A 300 6.78 29.52 15.74
C HIS A 300 7.34 29.69 17.16
N GLU A 301 6.95 28.82 18.09
CA GLU A 301 7.50 28.79 19.45
C GLU A 301 9.01 28.44 19.43
N LEU A 302 9.42 27.48 18.59
CA LEU A 302 10.82 27.12 18.38
C LEU A 302 11.62 28.26 17.71
N ASP A 303 11.03 28.96 16.75
CA ASP A 303 11.69 30.11 16.11
C ASP A 303 11.91 31.26 17.11
N LEU A 304 10.96 31.48 18.03
CA LEU A 304 11.11 32.47 19.11
C LEU A 304 12.22 32.08 20.09
N THR A 305 12.28 30.82 20.52
CA THR A 305 13.35 30.36 21.43
C THR A 305 14.72 30.37 20.76
N ASN A 306 14.79 30.02 19.47
CA ASN A 306 16.01 30.15 18.67
C ASN A 306 16.44 31.61 18.50
N ALA A 307 15.51 32.53 18.29
CA ALA A 307 15.82 33.96 18.21
C ALA A 307 16.33 34.50 19.57
N GLN A 308 15.71 34.07 20.68
CA GLN A 308 16.18 34.39 22.04
C GLN A 308 17.60 33.84 22.27
N GLY A 309 17.85 32.57 21.97
CA GLY A 309 19.18 31.95 22.10
C GLY A 309 20.24 32.65 21.26
N LYS A 310 19.92 33.08 20.02
CA LYS A 310 20.83 33.90 19.19
C LYS A 310 21.12 35.26 19.81
N SER A 311 20.13 35.92 20.39
CA SER A 311 20.33 37.22 21.07
C SER A 311 21.22 37.07 22.31
N GLU A 312 20.97 36.05 23.14
CA GLU A 312 21.79 35.75 24.31
C GLU A 312 23.23 35.38 23.92
N SER A 313 23.39 34.57 22.87
CA SER A 313 24.71 34.22 22.32
C SER A 313 25.47 35.46 21.84
N SER A 314 24.79 36.38 21.14
CA SER A 314 25.39 37.66 20.72
C SER A 314 25.81 38.51 21.90
N GLU A 315 24.98 38.64 22.95
CA GLU A 315 25.34 39.36 24.17
C GLU A 315 26.56 38.74 24.88
N TRP A 316 26.62 37.42 24.95
CA TRP A 316 27.77 36.70 25.50
C TRP A 316 29.03 36.92 24.66
N GLN A 317 28.90 36.93 23.34
CA GLN A 317 30.01 37.18 22.42
C GLN A 317 30.53 38.62 22.56
N GLU A 318 29.66 39.61 22.71
CA GLU A 318 30.04 41.00 23.01
C GLU A 318 30.78 41.12 24.35
N LYS A 319 30.24 40.54 25.43
CA LYS A 319 30.89 40.51 26.76
C LYS A 319 32.26 39.83 26.71
N TRP A 320 32.38 38.75 25.95
CA TRP A 320 33.63 38.04 25.76
C TRP A 320 34.64 38.92 25.01
N GLN A 321 34.25 39.56 23.89
CA GLN A 321 35.12 40.50 23.16
C GLN A 321 35.56 41.68 24.03
N GLN A 322 34.66 42.20 24.86
CA GLN A 322 34.98 43.27 25.81
C GLN A 322 36.02 42.81 26.84
N SER A 323 35.87 41.61 27.40
CA SER A 323 36.84 41.03 28.34
C SER A 323 38.20 40.80 27.69
N VAL A 324 38.22 40.35 26.43
CA VAL A 324 39.47 40.20 25.65
C VAL A 324 40.15 41.55 25.45
N LYS A 325 39.39 42.61 25.16
CA LYS A 325 39.92 43.97 25.03
C LYS A 325 40.47 44.50 26.35
N GLU A 326 39.75 44.32 27.45
CA GLU A 326 40.23 44.70 28.79
C GLU A 326 41.53 43.99 29.17
N LEU A 327 41.66 42.70 28.85
CA LEU A 327 42.89 41.94 29.05
C LEU A 327 44.05 42.47 28.17
N ALA A 328 43.76 42.88 26.93
CA ALA A 328 44.75 43.51 26.06
C ALA A 328 45.23 44.85 26.62
N ASP A 329 44.32 45.70 27.10
CA ASP A 329 44.65 47.00 27.72
C ASP A 329 45.44 46.84 29.03
N VAL A 330 45.14 45.79 29.82
CA VAL A 330 45.91 45.45 31.03
C VAL A 330 47.32 44.99 30.65
N LYS A 331 47.44 44.16 29.61
CA LYS A 331 48.74 43.73 29.09
C LYS A 331 49.56 44.91 28.59
N GLU A 332 48.98 45.83 27.81
CA GLU A 332 49.67 47.02 27.32
C GLU A 332 50.16 47.91 28.47
N ARG A 333 49.30 48.19 29.47
CA ARG A 333 49.70 48.92 30.68
C ARG A 333 50.85 48.25 31.43
N ALA A 334 50.82 46.92 31.55
CA ALA A 334 51.89 46.17 32.20
C ALA A 334 53.22 46.27 31.42
N TRP A 335 53.16 46.25 30.08
CA TRP A 335 54.33 46.46 29.22
C TRP A 335 54.88 47.89 29.33
N SER A 336 54.03 48.93 29.30
CA SER A 336 54.47 50.32 29.50
C SER A 336 55.13 50.53 30.86
N LEU A 337 54.59 49.91 31.92
CA LEU A 337 55.21 49.96 33.26
C LEU A 337 56.57 49.26 33.26
N LEU A 338 56.71 48.13 32.56
CA LEU A 338 57.99 47.43 32.44
C LEU A 338 59.02 48.31 31.71
N GLU A 339 58.61 48.93 30.61
CA GLU A 339 59.45 49.83 29.81
C GLU A 339 59.87 51.08 30.59
N GLU A 340 58.96 51.68 31.38
CA GLU A 340 59.29 52.79 32.28
C GLU A 340 60.32 52.35 33.34
N LYS A 341 60.16 51.14 33.89
CA LYS A 341 61.12 50.58 34.86
C LYS A 341 62.48 50.30 34.22
N ASP A 342 62.51 49.82 32.99
CA ASP A 342 63.75 49.62 32.26
C ASP A 342 64.45 50.95 31.96
N LEU A 343 63.71 52.00 31.60
CA LEU A 343 64.26 53.36 31.46
C LEU A 343 64.80 53.90 32.80
N GLN A 344 64.10 53.66 33.91
CA GLN A 344 64.59 54.00 35.26
C GLN A 344 65.89 53.24 35.58
N LEU A 345 65.97 51.95 35.28
CA LEU A 345 67.19 51.15 35.46
C LEU A 345 68.34 51.65 34.57
N GLN A 346 68.07 52.01 33.32
CA GLN A 346 69.06 52.58 32.42
C GLN A 346 69.57 53.94 32.91
N SER A 347 68.70 54.82 33.42
CA SER A 347 69.11 56.11 33.99
C SER A 347 69.96 55.95 35.26
N LEU A 348 69.64 54.98 36.12
CA LEU A 348 70.47 54.62 37.28
C LEU A 348 71.83 54.05 36.85
N LYS A 349 71.87 53.28 35.76
CA LYS A 349 73.09 52.70 35.20
C LYS A 349 73.97 53.76 34.49
N ALA A 350 73.36 54.77 33.89
CA ALA A 350 74.04 55.93 33.30
C ALA A 350 74.48 56.97 34.35
N GLY A 351 73.90 56.94 35.55
CA GLY A 351 74.32 57.68 36.73
C GLY A 351 75.67 57.20 37.29
N ARG A 352 76.76 57.65 36.66
CA ARG A 352 78.13 57.54 37.18
C ARG A 352 78.21 58.19 38.57
N PRO A 353 78.77 57.52 39.60
CA PRO A 353 78.85 58.09 40.95
C PRO A 353 79.86 59.25 40.99
N PRO A 354 79.52 60.43 41.54
CA PRO A 354 80.53 61.34 42.03
C PRO A 354 81.03 60.83 43.39
N SER A 355 82.35 60.90 43.53
CA SER A 355 83.12 60.52 44.71
C SER A 355 82.62 61.15 46.01
N ALA A 356 82.59 60.33 47.05
CA ALA A 356 82.95 60.61 48.44
C ALA A 356 82.79 62.05 48.97
N GLY A 357 81.78 62.24 49.84
CA GLY A 357 81.65 63.42 50.69
C GLY A 357 80.92 63.08 51.98
N LYS A 358 81.61 63.29 53.11
CA LYS A 358 81.20 62.99 54.49
C LYS A 358 79.94 63.76 54.94
N SER A 359 79.28 63.16 55.94
CA SER A 359 78.68 63.79 57.13
C SER A 359 77.15 63.91 57.25
N THR A 360 76.73 63.48 58.45
CA THR A 360 75.72 64.05 59.38
C THR A 360 74.22 63.79 59.15
N ALA A 361 73.72 62.88 60.00
CA ALA A 361 72.52 62.98 60.83
C ALA A 361 71.38 63.94 60.41
N SER A 362 70.17 63.40 60.24
CA SER A 362 69.00 63.96 60.91
C SER A 362 67.84 62.96 60.98
N ARG A 363 67.16 63.04 62.10
CA ARG A 363 66.09 62.22 62.65
C ARG A 363 64.81 63.02 62.47
N VAL A 364 63.83 62.57 61.67
CA VAL A 364 62.50 63.22 61.64
C VAL A 364 61.39 62.19 61.49
N SER A 365 60.51 62.22 62.49
CA SER A 365 59.18 61.60 62.59
C SER A 365 58.17 62.15 61.59
N SER A 366 57.24 61.30 61.16
CA SER A 366 55.78 61.54 61.07
C SER A 366 55.16 60.22 60.61
N ARG A 367 54.25 59.52 61.32
CA ARG A 367 53.04 59.90 62.07
C ARG A 367 51.98 60.54 61.17
N THR A 368 51.17 59.70 60.52
CA THR A 368 49.75 59.97 60.27
C THR A 368 48.94 58.69 60.39
N SER A 369 47.93 58.80 61.25
CA SER A 369 46.91 57.86 61.67
C SER A 369 45.61 58.07 60.87
N PHE A 370 44.63 57.18 61.13
CA PHE A 370 43.18 57.32 60.85
C PHE A 370 42.74 57.05 59.39
N SER A 371 41.65 56.33 59.08
CA SER A 371 40.43 56.13 59.85
C SER A 371 39.76 54.78 59.58
N ARG A 372 39.39 54.09 60.68
CA ARG A 372 38.22 53.20 60.73
C ARG A 372 36.97 54.01 60.39
N ARG A 373 36.03 53.41 59.64
CA ARG A 373 34.60 53.69 59.82
C ARG A 373 33.80 52.42 59.61
N SER A 374 33.34 51.91 60.74
CA SER A 374 32.23 50.97 60.89
C SER A 374 30.90 51.66 60.58
N SER A 375 30.03 51.02 59.80
CA SER A 375 28.56 51.20 59.86
C SER A 375 27.89 49.94 59.27
N ALA A 376 27.50 49.03 60.16
CA ALA A 376 26.29 48.19 60.00
C ALA A 376 25.11 48.99 60.63
N PRO A 377 23.82 48.72 60.38
CA PRO A 377 23.10 47.43 60.48
C PRO A 377 22.38 47.06 59.16
N GLY A 378 21.88 45.87 58.85
CA GLY A 378 21.32 44.77 59.61
C GLY A 378 19.97 44.44 58.94
N ASP A 379 19.82 43.26 58.34
CA ASP A 379 18.58 42.47 58.44
C ASP A 379 18.68 41.09 57.77
N ALA A 380 18.19 40.11 58.55
CA ALA A 380 17.56 38.83 58.22
C ALA A 380 18.27 37.78 57.33
N ALA A 381 18.46 36.62 57.98
CA ALA A 381 18.75 35.26 57.51
C ALA A 381 17.67 34.69 56.52
N PRO A 382 17.71 33.40 56.05
CA PRO A 382 18.65 32.31 56.37
C PRO A 382 19.16 31.42 55.20
N MET A 383 20.26 30.72 55.53
CA MET A 383 20.65 29.32 55.23
C MET A 383 19.50 28.34 54.87
N PRO A 384 19.74 27.18 54.18
CA PRO A 384 20.77 26.17 54.47
C PRO A 384 21.65 25.75 53.26
N ALA A 385 22.94 25.42 53.48
CA ALA A 385 23.50 24.09 53.72
C ALA A 385 23.29 23.11 52.54
N ALA A 386 24.25 22.36 52.01
CA ALA A 386 25.51 21.87 52.54
C ALA A 386 26.37 21.27 51.40
N SER A 387 27.62 20.94 51.74
CA SER A 387 28.42 19.84 51.16
C SER A 387 29.10 20.10 49.82
N GLN A 388 30.42 20.36 49.82
CA GLN A 388 31.53 19.39 49.86
C GLN A 388 31.93 18.89 48.48
N SER A 389 33.25 18.72 48.32
CA SER A 389 34.00 18.17 47.18
C SER A 389 34.12 19.09 45.97
N ASP A 390 35.22 19.14 45.23
CA ASP A 390 36.58 18.65 45.45
C ASP A 390 37.46 19.41 44.45
N THR A 391 38.73 19.51 44.80
CA THR A 391 39.82 19.98 43.95
C THR A 391 39.91 19.21 42.63
N ALA A 392 39.85 19.93 41.50
CA ALA A 392 40.47 19.50 40.26
C ALA A 392 40.93 20.70 39.43
N GLU A 393 42.24 20.86 39.46
CA GLU A 393 43.14 21.62 38.59
C GLU A 393 42.88 21.34 37.10
N ILE A 394 42.57 22.39 36.31
CA ILE A 394 42.60 22.34 34.85
C ILE A 394 43.30 23.59 34.33
N GLN A 395 44.44 23.38 33.68
CA GLN A 395 45.11 24.30 32.77
C GLN A 395 44.63 24.09 31.32
N PRO A 396 44.88 25.07 30.42
CA PRO A 396 44.01 25.37 29.30
C PRO A 396 44.43 24.70 27.99
N ALA A 397 43.45 24.37 27.13
CA ALA A 397 43.70 24.05 25.73
C ALA A 397 42.62 24.62 24.80
N ARG A 398 43.10 25.48 23.89
CA ARG A 398 42.71 25.66 22.48
C ARG A 398 41.24 25.85 22.11
N THR A 399 40.97 27.06 21.64
CA THR A 399 39.92 27.45 20.70
C THR A 399 40.11 26.80 19.31
N VAL A 400 39.15 25.97 18.91
CA VAL A 400 38.74 25.65 17.53
C VAL A 400 37.22 25.43 17.65
N SER A 401 36.38 26.39 17.24
CA SER A 401 35.60 26.35 15.99
C SER A 401 34.86 25.03 15.77
N GLU A 402 33.53 25.10 15.71
CA GLU A 402 32.51 24.21 15.08
C GLU A 402 31.24 24.29 15.96
N ASP A 403 30.11 24.86 15.55
CA ASP A 403 29.40 24.75 14.26
C ASP A 403 29.35 23.32 13.75
N SER A 404 28.49 22.50 14.37
CA SER A 404 27.39 21.89 13.62
C SER A 404 26.41 21.21 14.57
N ASP A 405 25.17 21.61 14.37
CA ASP A 405 23.97 20.90 14.74
C ASP A 405 24.10 19.42 14.38
N SER A 406 24.08 18.58 15.42
CA SER A 406 23.74 17.18 15.32
C SER A 406 22.76 16.93 16.45
N GLU A 407 21.49 17.12 16.14
CA GLU A 407 20.36 16.69 16.96
C GLU A 407 20.62 15.25 17.42
N GLY A 408 20.89 15.13 18.73
CA GLY A 408 20.88 13.85 19.40
C GLY A 408 19.48 13.30 19.34
N ALA A 409 19.37 12.09 18.79
CA ALA A 409 18.29 11.16 19.04
C ALA A 409 18.05 11.05 20.56
N THR A 410 17.09 11.81 21.07
CA THR A 410 16.56 11.64 22.42
C THR A 410 15.53 10.53 22.40
N LEU A 411 15.92 9.42 23.03
CA LEU A 411 15.11 8.65 23.97
C LEU A 411 13.60 8.57 23.68
N PHE A 412 13.24 7.43 23.09
CA PHE A 412 11.92 6.82 23.26
C PHE A 412 11.58 6.73 24.77
N GLN A 413 10.55 7.46 25.20
CA GLN A 413 9.80 7.13 26.41
C GLN A 413 8.67 6.15 26.05
N PRO A 414 8.41 5.10 26.85
CA PRO A 414 7.29 4.20 26.60
C PRO A 414 5.97 4.86 27.02
N VAL A 415 5.12 5.17 26.04
CA VAL A 415 3.73 5.54 26.29
C VAL A 415 2.94 4.27 26.61
N ASN A 416 2.51 4.14 27.86
CA ASN A 416 1.55 3.13 28.29
C ASN A 416 0.20 3.36 27.59
N PHE A 417 -0.06 2.62 26.51
CA PHE A 417 -1.38 2.56 25.90
C PHE A 417 -2.22 1.50 26.62
N ARG A 418 -3.11 1.94 27.51
CA ARG A 418 -4.11 1.12 28.19
C ARG A 418 -5.51 1.67 27.87
N GLU A 419 -6.16 1.10 26.86
CA GLU A 419 -7.62 1.16 26.66
C GLU A 419 -8.08 -0.23 26.19
N HIS A 420 -8.85 -0.95 26.99
CA HIS A 420 -10.32 -0.99 26.93
C HIS A 420 -10.85 -1.69 25.68
N VAL A 421 -10.77 -3.02 25.69
CA VAL A 421 -11.69 -3.88 24.94
C VAL A 421 -12.63 -4.52 25.95
N GLN A 422 -13.84 -3.98 26.04
CA GLN A 422 -14.99 -4.67 26.63
C GLN A 422 -15.44 -5.75 25.65
N GLY A 423 -15.33 -7.01 26.07
CA GLY A 423 -15.91 -8.16 25.40
C GLY A 423 -16.41 -9.12 26.46
N ALA A 424 -17.73 -9.11 26.67
CA ALA A 424 -18.43 -9.97 27.61
C ALA A 424 -18.17 -11.45 27.34
N GLN A 425 -17.85 -12.22 28.40
CA GLN A 425 -18.39 -13.56 28.60
C GLN A 425 -18.15 -14.06 30.04
N SER A 426 -19.28 -14.22 30.72
CA SER A 426 -19.61 -15.10 31.84
C SER A 426 -18.58 -16.12 32.37
N GLY A 427 -18.46 -16.14 33.70
CA GLY A 427 -18.58 -17.39 34.47
C GLY A 427 -17.41 -17.74 35.40
N GLY A 428 -17.64 -17.68 36.72
CA GLY A 428 -16.93 -18.51 37.69
C GLY A 428 -16.20 -17.76 38.82
N PRO A 429 -16.67 -17.86 40.08
CA PRO A 429 -16.02 -17.23 41.23
C PRO A 429 -15.12 -18.22 41.97
N SER A 430 -13.93 -17.79 42.42
CA SER A 430 -13.40 -18.12 43.75
C SER A 430 -11.93 -17.73 43.93
N SER A 431 -11.62 -17.49 45.20
CA SER A 431 -10.31 -17.57 45.84
C SER A 431 -9.52 -16.27 45.97
N VAL A 432 -9.95 -15.52 46.98
CA VAL A 432 -9.11 -14.88 48.00
C VAL A 432 -7.80 -15.66 48.23
N GLN A 433 -6.64 -15.01 48.08
CA GLN A 433 -5.46 -15.36 48.87
C GLN A 433 -4.57 -14.16 49.14
N GLN A 434 -4.35 -13.94 50.43
CA GLN A 434 -3.43 -13.01 51.05
C GLN A 434 -1.98 -13.25 50.59
N SER A 435 -1.18 -12.20 50.49
CA SER A 435 0.07 -12.16 51.28
C SER A 435 0.66 -10.75 51.32
N SER A 436 0.91 -10.35 52.55
CA SER A 436 1.60 -9.16 53.01
C SER A 436 3.11 -9.29 52.89
N GLY A 437 3.78 -8.20 52.51
CA GLY A 437 5.03 -7.71 53.11
C GLY A 437 6.32 -8.48 52.84
N GLN A 438 7.28 -7.82 52.18
CA GLN A 438 8.66 -7.84 52.66
C GLN A 438 9.45 -6.64 52.14
N SER A 439 9.99 -5.91 53.11
CA SER A 439 10.91 -4.79 52.97
C SER A 439 12.33 -5.26 52.65
N ARG A 440 13.09 -4.37 51.99
CA ARG A 440 14.55 -4.17 52.11
C ARG A 440 15.45 -5.39 51.90
N ALA A 441 16.28 -5.34 50.87
CA ALA A 441 17.70 -5.02 51.00
C ALA A 441 18.46 -5.14 49.66
N SER A 442 19.60 -4.45 49.63
CA SER A 442 20.81 -4.80 48.88
C SER A 442 21.00 -4.10 47.53
N ALA A 443 21.75 -3.01 47.64
CA ALA A 443 22.69 -2.52 46.64
C ALA A 443 23.35 -3.65 45.85
N ALA A 444 22.99 -3.75 44.58
CA ALA A 444 23.81 -4.32 43.52
C ALA A 444 24.14 -3.15 42.58
N GLY A 445 25.43 -2.92 42.34
CA GLY A 445 25.92 -1.77 41.58
C GLY A 445 25.38 -1.69 40.15
N PRO A 446 25.64 -0.58 39.44
CA PRO A 446 25.15 -0.32 38.07
C PRO A 446 25.59 -1.35 37.01
N ALA A 447 26.39 -2.36 37.37
CA ALA A 447 26.81 -3.44 36.49
C ALA A 447 25.76 -4.55 36.29
N SER A 448 24.87 -4.82 37.26
CA SER A 448 23.83 -5.85 37.09
C SER A 448 22.64 -5.34 36.28
N SER A 449 22.23 -4.07 36.46
CA SER A 449 21.17 -3.45 35.66
C SER A 449 21.55 -3.33 34.19
N ALA A 450 22.81 -2.96 33.88
CA ALA A 450 23.29 -2.92 32.50
C ALA A 450 23.30 -4.30 31.83
N SER A 451 23.54 -5.37 32.59
CA SER A 451 23.45 -6.76 32.08
C SER A 451 22.01 -7.18 31.81
N ASP A 452 21.07 -6.81 32.69
CA ASP A 452 19.65 -7.09 32.51
C ASP A 452 19.05 -6.30 31.34
N ASP A 453 19.47 -5.05 31.15
CA ASP A 453 19.09 -4.22 30.00
C ASP A 453 19.65 -4.80 28.69
N LEU A 454 20.91 -5.26 28.67
CA LEU A 454 21.48 -5.97 27.52
C LEU A 454 20.74 -7.27 27.20
N ALA A 455 20.29 -8.00 28.23
CA ALA A 455 19.49 -9.21 28.03
C ALA A 455 18.08 -8.89 27.50
N ALA A 456 17.47 -7.79 27.94
CA ALA A 456 16.20 -7.30 27.43
C ALA A 456 16.29 -6.85 25.97
N VAL A 457 17.32 -6.07 25.62
CA VAL A 457 17.60 -5.64 24.24
C VAL A 457 17.86 -6.84 23.34
N ARG A 458 18.63 -7.84 23.79
CA ARG A 458 18.86 -9.08 23.01
C ARG A 458 17.57 -9.86 22.75
N LYS A 459 16.66 -9.92 23.72
CA LYS A 459 15.33 -10.54 23.53
C LYS A 459 14.48 -9.75 22.54
N GLN A 460 14.53 -8.42 22.61
CA GLN A 460 13.79 -7.55 21.69
C GLN A 460 14.34 -7.65 20.26
N VAL A 461 15.66 -7.69 20.09
CA VAL A 461 16.30 -7.95 18.78
C VAL A 461 15.86 -9.30 18.23
N ALA A 462 15.91 -10.38 19.03
CA ALA A 462 15.47 -11.70 18.59
C ALA A 462 13.97 -11.75 18.22
N MET A 463 13.13 -10.96 18.90
CA MET A 463 11.71 -10.82 18.57
C MET A 463 11.51 -10.09 17.25
N LEU A 464 12.20 -8.96 17.05
CA LEU A 464 12.15 -8.19 15.81
C LEU A 464 12.71 -8.97 14.61
N GLU A 465 13.79 -9.73 14.79
CA GLU A 465 14.31 -10.63 13.76
C GLU A 465 13.29 -11.70 13.35
N ARG A 466 12.52 -12.22 14.31
CA ARG A 466 11.45 -13.18 14.03
C ARG A 466 10.28 -12.53 13.29
N GLU A 467 9.85 -11.34 13.72
CA GLU A 467 8.79 -10.58 13.04
C GLU A 467 9.21 -10.18 11.63
N LEU A 468 10.49 -9.82 11.42
CA LEU A 468 11.05 -9.52 10.11
C LEU A 468 11.03 -10.76 9.21
N ALA A 469 11.47 -11.91 9.72
CA ALA A 469 11.45 -13.18 8.98
C ALA A 469 10.02 -13.61 8.60
N ASP A 470 9.05 -13.42 9.50
CA ASP A 470 7.64 -13.69 9.21
C ASP A 470 7.09 -12.71 8.16
N SER A 471 7.45 -11.42 8.24
CA SER A 471 7.06 -10.41 7.26
C SER A 471 7.64 -10.72 5.87
N GLU A 472 8.93 -11.04 5.77
CA GLU A 472 9.58 -11.47 4.53
C GLU A 472 8.90 -12.71 3.92
N ARG A 473 8.56 -13.70 4.76
CA ARG A 473 7.82 -14.88 4.31
C ARG A 473 6.44 -14.51 3.76
N THR A 474 5.72 -13.58 4.39
CA THR A 474 4.43 -13.12 3.87
C THR A 474 4.58 -12.36 2.55
N HIS A 475 5.63 -11.56 2.39
CA HIS A 475 5.94 -10.88 1.13
C HIS A 475 6.23 -11.89 0.01
N GLN A 476 7.05 -12.91 0.26
CA GLN A 476 7.32 -13.98 -0.70
C GLN A 476 6.05 -14.74 -1.13
N LEU A 477 5.11 -14.98 -0.20
CA LEU A 477 3.83 -15.62 -0.53
C LEU A 477 2.94 -14.71 -1.37
N ARG A 478 2.94 -13.41 -1.10
CA ARG A 478 2.19 -12.42 -1.89
C ARG A 478 2.75 -12.30 -3.30
N ASP A 479 4.07 -12.28 -3.45
CA ASP A 479 4.73 -12.23 -4.76
C ASP A 479 4.41 -13.47 -5.60
N LYS A 480 4.45 -14.67 -4.98
CA LYS A 480 4.01 -15.91 -5.63
C LYS A 480 2.53 -15.88 -6.03
N ALA A 481 1.66 -15.38 -5.16
CA ALA A 481 0.24 -15.25 -5.49
C ALA A 481 0.01 -14.26 -6.66
N ALA A 482 0.76 -13.16 -6.69
CA ALA A 482 0.70 -12.18 -7.78
C ALA A 482 1.21 -12.77 -9.10
N GLU A 483 2.24 -13.62 -9.07
CA GLU A 483 2.73 -14.34 -10.25
C GLU A 483 1.67 -15.31 -10.81
N VAL A 484 1.05 -16.11 -9.94
CA VAL A 484 -0.06 -17.01 -10.33
C VAL A 484 -1.24 -16.24 -10.92
N LEU A 485 -1.63 -15.12 -10.31
CA LEU A 485 -2.72 -14.28 -10.83
C LEU A 485 -2.37 -13.67 -12.20
N LYS A 486 -1.12 -13.24 -12.41
CA LYS A 486 -0.67 -12.75 -13.72
C LYS A 486 -0.74 -13.85 -14.78
N GLU A 487 -0.38 -15.08 -14.44
CA GLU A 487 -0.49 -16.22 -15.35
C GLU A 487 -1.95 -16.54 -15.69
N GLU A 488 -2.84 -16.56 -14.70
CA GLU A 488 -4.28 -16.78 -14.91
C GLU A 488 -4.89 -15.68 -15.79
N VAL A 489 -4.56 -14.40 -15.53
CA VAL A 489 -5.00 -13.28 -16.37
C VAL A 489 -4.47 -13.45 -17.80
N ALA A 490 -3.22 -13.87 -17.99
CA ALA A 490 -2.67 -14.12 -19.30
C ALA A 490 -3.37 -15.30 -20.00
N MET A 491 -3.74 -16.36 -19.27
CA MET A 491 -4.54 -17.47 -19.80
C MET A 491 -5.94 -17.02 -20.19
N LEU A 492 -6.60 -16.19 -19.37
CA LEU A 492 -7.90 -15.61 -19.70
C LEU A 492 -7.83 -14.74 -20.95
N HIS A 493 -6.81 -13.89 -21.09
CA HIS A 493 -6.60 -13.09 -22.31
C HIS A 493 -6.35 -13.98 -23.53
N ARG A 494 -5.58 -15.06 -23.40
CA ARG A 494 -5.39 -16.04 -24.49
C ARG A 494 -6.70 -16.77 -24.81
N SER A 495 -7.53 -17.06 -23.81
CA SER A 495 -8.82 -17.72 -23.98
C SER A 495 -9.85 -16.79 -24.61
N ASP A 496 -9.80 -15.49 -24.32
CA ASP A 496 -10.68 -14.46 -24.86
C ASP A 496 -10.28 -14.09 -26.31
N ALA A 497 -8.96 -13.96 -26.54
CA ALA A 497 -8.39 -13.88 -27.89
C ALA A 497 -8.71 -15.11 -28.75
N ARG A 498 -8.99 -16.26 -28.13
CA ARG A 498 -9.47 -17.48 -28.83
C ARG A 498 -11.00 -17.59 -28.85
N GLY A 499 -11.68 -16.99 -27.87
CA GLY A 499 -13.14 -16.96 -27.77
C GLY A 499 -13.78 -16.05 -28.82
N SER A 500 -13.02 -15.08 -29.33
CA SER A 500 -13.37 -14.25 -30.49
C SER A 500 -12.89 -14.81 -31.84
N VAL A 501 -12.47 -16.08 -31.91
CA VAL A 501 -12.37 -16.76 -33.21
C VAL A 501 -13.79 -16.85 -33.73
N ASP A 502 -14.10 -15.95 -34.66
CA ASP A 502 -15.39 -15.87 -35.33
C ASP A 502 -15.72 -17.25 -35.91
N VAL A 503 -16.66 -17.93 -35.25
CA VAL A 503 -17.09 -19.28 -35.62
C VAL A 503 -17.64 -19.25 -37.04
N ASP A 504 -18.20 -18.12 -37.48
CA ASP A 504 -18.69 -17.92 -38.83
C ASP A 504 -17.54 -17.78 -39.84
N TYR A 505 -16.41 -17.15 -39.47
CA TYR A 505 -15.22 -17.13 -40.31
C TYR A 505 -14.65 -18.54 -40.54
N VAL A 506 -14.48 -19.32 -39.47
CA VAL A 506 -14.00 -20.71 -39.57
C VAL A 506 -14.96 -21.57 -40.39
N LYS A 507 -16.26 -21.40 -40.16
CA LYS A 507 -17.33 -22.05 -40.94
C LYS A 507 -17.23 -21.70 -42.43
N ASN A 508 -17.05 -20.42 -42.78
CA ASN A 508 -16.94 -19.96 -44.17
C ASN A 508 -15.67 -20.46 -44.86
N VAL A 509 -14.53 -20.48 -44.17
CA VAL A 509 -13.27 -21.04 -44.71
C VAL A 509 -13.41 -22.54 -44.99
N LEU A 510 -14.01 -23.29 -44.06
CA LEU A 510 -14.24 -24.72 -44.26
C LEU A 510 -15.26 -24.99 -45.37
N LEU A 511 -16.35 -24.23 -45.43
CA LEU A 511 -17.33 -24.32 -46.52
C LEU A 511 -16.67 -24.08 -47.87
N ASN A 512 -15.84 -23.03 -48.00
CA ASN A 512 -15.09 -22.75 -49.22
C ASN A 512 -14.09 -23.87 -49.56
N GLY A 513 -13.43 -24.47 -48.56
CA GLY A 513 -12.53 -25.61 -48.77
C GLY A 513 -13.24 -26.86 -49.29
N PHE A 514 -14.45 -27.14 -48.80
CA PHE A 514 -15.29 -28.23 -49.31
C PHE A 514 -15.88 -27.90 -50.69
N GLU A 515 -16.38 -26.68 -50.91
CA GLU A 515 -16.96 -26.24 -52.18
C GLU A 515 -15.92 -26.17 -53.31
N SER A 516 -14.69 -25.77 -53.00
CA SER A 516 -13.56 -25.76 -53.95
C SER A 516 -13.01 -27.15 -54.27
N GLY A 517 -13.35 -28.17 -53.46
CA GLY A 517 -12.84 -29.54 -53.59
C GLY A 517 -11.41 -29.72 -53.06
N GLU A 518 -10.89 -28.76 -52.30
CA GLU A 518 -9.63 -28.90 -51.55
C GLU A 518 -9.79 -29.91 -50.40
N LEU A 519 -10.94 -29.84 -49.71
CA LEU A 519 -11.36 -30.80 -48.69
C LEU A 519 -12.31 -31.84 -49.31
N ALA A 520 -12.15 -33.10 -48.91
CA ALA A 520 -12.96 -34.21 -49.43
C ALA A 520 -14.40 -34.15 -48.88
N SER A 521 -15.38 -33.99 -49.77
CA SER A 521 -16.82 -33.90 -49.44
C SER A 521 -17.39 -35.17 -48.81
N ASP A 522 -16.72 -36.30 -49.00
CA ASP A 522 -17.02 -37.63 -48.45
C ASP A 522 -16.26 -37.93 -47.14
N SER A 523 -15.51 -36.97 -46.60
CA SER A 523 -14.82 -37.13 -45.34
C SER A 523 -15.79 -37.43 -44.19
N SER A 524 -15.46 -38.44 -43.39
CA SER A 524 -16.20 -38.79 -42.16
C SER A 524 -16.21 -37.66 -41.12
N MET A 525 -15.40 -36.61 -41.31
CA MET A 525 -15.38 -35.43 -40.45
C MET A 525 -16.50 -34.43 -40.74
N VAL A 526 -17.15 -34.47 -41.91
CA VAL A 526 -18.18 -33.50 -42.29
C VAL A 526 -19.36 -33.47 -41.30
N PRO A 527 -19.92 -34.61 -40.84
CA PRO A 527 -20.99 -34.60 -39.84
C PRO A 527 -20.56 -34.05 -38.47
N VAL A 528 -19.29 -34.27 -38.10
CA VAL A 528 -18.74 -33.78 -36.82
C VAL A 528 -18.56 -32.26 -36.86
N LEU A 529 -17.97 -31.75 -37.94
CA LEU A 529 -17.81 -30.31 -38.17
C LEU A 529 -19.16 -29.60 -38.33
N ALA A 530 -20.11 -30.22 -39.02
CA ALA A 530 -21.47 -29.69 -39.16
C ALA A 530 -22.19 -29.53 -37.81
N ARG A 531 -21.96 -30.46 -36.87
CA ARG A 531 -22.54 -30.39 -35.52
C ARG A 531 -21.82 -29.37 -34.64
N LEU A 532 -20.49 -29.26 -34.74
CA LEU A 532 -19.70 -28.33 -33.93
C LEU A 532 -19.84 -26.86 -34.38
N LEU A 533 -19.97 -26.63 -35.70
CA LEU A 533 -20.05 -25.29 -36.30
C LEU A 533 -21.47 -24.93 -36.77
N HIS A 534 -22.48 -25.73 -36.38
CA HIS A 534 -23.89 -25.52 -36.73
C HIS A 534 -24.12 -25.23 -38.22
N PHE A 535 -23.71 -26.15 -39.09
CA PHE A 535 -24.01 -26.04 -40.52
C PHE A 535 -25.51 -26.25 -40.75
N SER A 536 -26.10 -25.37 -41.54
CA SER A 536 -27.48 -25.50 -42.00
C SER A 536 -27.61 -26.71 -42.95
N PRO A 537 -28.82 -27.31 -43.05
CA PRO A 537 -29.06 -28.40 -43.99
C PRO A 537 -28.71 -28.02 -45.44
N ALA A 538 -28.94 -26.77 -45.84
CA ALA A 538 -28.59 -26.25 -47.16
C ALA A 538 -27.07 -26.21 -47.39
N GLU A 539 -26.29 -25.83 -46.39
CA GLU A 539 -24.82 -25.86 -46.45
C GLU A 539 -24.27 -27.29 -46.57
N ILE A 540 -24.82 -28.23 -45.81
CA ILE A 540 -24.43 -29.64 -45.90
C ILE A 540 -24.78 -30.19 -47.29
N GLN A 541 -25.92 -29.79 -47.86
CA GLN A 541 -26.31 -30.17 -49.20
C GLN A 541 -25.36 -29.57 -50.25
N ARG A 542 -24.93 -28.31 -50.10
CA ARG A 542 -23.89 -27.69 -50.95
C ARG A 542 -22.58 -28.46 -50.90
N ILE A 543 -22.10 -28.84 -49.71
CA ILE A 543 -20.88 -29.67 -49.55
C ILE A 543 -21.02 -31.02 -50.27
N LYS A 544 -22.18 -31.68 -50.16
CA LYS A 544 -22.43 -32.99 -50.82
C LYS A 544 -22.57 -32.85 -52.34
N GLN A 545 -23.09 -31.72 -52.81
CA GLN A 545 -23.28 -31.42 -54.23
C GLN A 545 -22.04 -30.84 -54.89
N ALA A 546 -21.09 -30.31 -54.10
CA ALA A 546 -19.77 -29.89 -54.53
C ALA A 546 -19.01 -31.12 -55.04
N LYS A 547 -19.31 -31.45 -56.30
CA LYS A 547 -18.70 -32.54 -57.03
C LYS A 547 -17.19 -32.27 -57.01
N PRO A 548 -16.34 -33.21 -56.59
CA PRO A 548 -14.89 -33.00 -56.58
C PRO A 548 -14.54 -32.58 -58.00
N ASN A 549 -14.09 -31.35 -58.15
CA ASN A 549 -13.88 -30.72 -59.45
C ASN A 549 -12.67 -31.42 -60.09
N SER A 550 -12.93 -32.60 -60.69
CA SER A 550 -11.92 -33.58 -61.09
C SER A 550 -11.03 -33.06 -62.22
N MET A 551 -11.40 -31.90 -62.78
CA MET A 551 -10.68 -31.19 -63.83
C MET A 551 -9.38 -30.54 -63.32
N LYS A 552 -9.29 -30.12 -62.06
CA LYS A 552 -8.02 -29.59 -61.51
C LYS A 552 -7.07 -30.69 -61.04
N ARG A 553 -7.58 -31.80 -60.50
CA ARG A 553 -6.75 -32.97 -60.13
C ARG A 553 -6.20 -33.72 -61.36
N SER A 554 -6.89 -33.73 -62.50
CA SER A 554 -6.37 -34.37 -63.72
C SER A 554 -5.22 -33.58 -64.36
N LEU A 555 -5.24 -32.23 -64.30
CA LEU A 555 -4.14 -31.41 -64.81
C LEU A 555 -2.84 -31.62 -64.00
N SER A 556 -2.91 -31.66 -62.67
CA SER A 556 -1.72 -31.92 -61.84
C SER A 556 -1.16 -33.33 -62.00
N ARG A 557 -2.02 -34.34 -62.21
CA ARG A 557 -1.56 -35.73 -62.44
C ARG A 557 -0.94 -35.92 -63.83
N THR A 558 -1.45 -35.22 -64.84
CA THR A 558 -0.91 -35.29 -66.22
C THR A 558 0.40 -34.49 -66.36
N PHE A 559 0.60 -33.44 -65.55
CA PHE A 559 1.89 -32.76 -65.46
C PHE A 559 2.94 -33.56 -64.68
N LEU A 560 2.55 -34.25 -63.59
CA LEU A 560 3.48 -35.09 -62.82
C LEU A 560 3.91 -36.37 -63.58
N THR A 561 3.07 -36.94 -64.44
CA THR A 561 3.47 -38.07 -65.30
C THR A 561 4.33 -37.64 -66.49
N LYS A 562 4.22 -36.39 -66.97
CA LYS A 562 5.14 -35.85 -67.99
C LYS A 562 6.53 -35.51 -67.44
N LEU A 563 6.66 -35.16 -66.15
CA LEU A 563 7.97 -34.90 -65.53
C LEU A 563 8.75 -36.16 -65.11
N THR A 564 8.09 -37.31 -65.03
CA THR A 564 8.74 -38.59 -64.67
C THR A 564 9.06 -39.48 -65.89
N SER A 565 8.79 -38.99 -67.10
CA SER A 565 9.04 -39.69 -68.37
C SER A 565 10.09 -39.00 -69.25
N GLN A 566 10.92 -38.11 -68.68
CA GLN A 566 12.16 -37.62 -69.31
C GLN A 566 13.39 -38.15 -68.60
#